data_AF-A0A6N9UB90-F1
#
_entry.id   AF-A0A6N9UB90-F1
#
_cell.length_a   1.000
_cell.length_b   1.000
_cell.length_c   1.000
_cell.angle_alpha   90.00
_cell.angle_beta   90.00
_cell.angle_gamma   90.00
#
_symmetry.space_group_name_H-M   'P 1'
#
loop_
_entity.id
_entity.type
_entity.pdbx_description
1 polymer ?
#
loop_
_entity_poly.entity_id
_entity_poly.type
_entity_poly.pdbx_seq_one_letter_code
_entity_poly.pdbx_strand_id
1 'polypeptide(L)'
;MSELVTGDAVVLGLRPAKLPSRALAIAIDLAVVLTVFMLVSIGLAVATVSLDEAARAAVAVGVFLLVLVGGPIAVETLSHGRSLGKLACGLRVVRDDGGPIRFRHALVRGAMGMVELLGTFGVVACVSSSVSERGRRLGDVFAGTLVVRERVPAGRGLAVPPPPPWLVGRFTQLDLSAVPDELWLAVRQYLTRMHQLDAAVGWSIAERLSADLVACTGTPAPQGVPAAAYLAAVVNERQTRDVRRVVATSGGGAQLYTPTGHPQQELGVRDTRPTGSYAPAGTHSTAPAGTHGAGGPVGPAGTGPSSAAGPAGPADSTGSVDPAGPGGSGAPATKGFAPPA
;
A
#
# COMPACT_ATOMS: atom_id res chain seq x y z
N MET A 1 22.71 -17.34 -4.81
CA MET A 1 22.52 -15.92 -5.17
C MET A 1 22.45 -15.88 -6.69
N SER A 2 21.30 -15.52 -7.27
CA SER A 2 21.15 -15.50 -8.73
C SER A 2 20.43 -14.23 -9.15
N GLU A 3 21.23 -13.34 -9.72
CA GLU A 3 20.91 -12.00 -10.18
C GLU A 3 20.15 -12.03 -11.51
N LEU A 4 19.03 -11.29 -11.58
CA LEU A 4 18.25 -11.07 -12.80
C LEU A 4 18.73 -9.78 -13.46
N VAL A 5 19.55 -9.91 -14.49
CA VAL A 5 20.08 -8.78 -15.28
C VAL A 5 19.02 -8.35 -16.30
N THR A 6 18.44 -7.16 -16.11
CA THR A 6 17.64 -6.49 -17.14
C THR A 6 18.58 -5.85 -18.17
N GLY A 7 18.11 -5.52 -19.38
CA GLY A 7 18.90 -4.91 -20.47
C GLY A 7 19.57 -3.56 -20.16
N ASP A 8 19.47 -3.07 -18.92
CA ASP A 8 20.12 -1.88 -18.38
C ASP A 8 21.20 -2.22 -17.32
N ALA A 9 21.62 -3.50 -17.25
CA ALA A 9 22.62 -4.03 -16.31
C ALA A 9 22.32 -3.79 -14.81
N VAL A 10 21.06 -3.50 -14.45
CA VAL A 10 20.62 -3.44 -13.05
C VAL A 10 20.00 -4.77 -12.67
N VAL A 11 20.60 -5.40 -11.66
CA VAL A 11 20.10 -6.65 -11.11
C VAL A 11 18.92 -6.36 -10.20
N LEU A 12 17.73 -6.78 -10.63
CA LEU A 12 16.56 -6.79 -9.76
C LEU A 12 16.54 -8.10 -8.97
N GLY A 13 16.96 -8.02 -7.71
CA GLY A 13 16.82 -9.11 -6.73
C GLY A 13 15.35 -9.36 -6.37
N LEU A 14 14.60 -9.97 -7.28
CA LEU A 14 13.22 -10.37 -7.02
C LEU A 14 13.22 -11.48 -5.98
N ARG A 15 12.72 -11.18 -4.77
CA ARG A 15 12.64 -12.16 -3.68
C ARG A 15 11.51 -13.16 -4.00
N PRO A 16 11.81 -14.44 -4.28
CA PRO A 16 10.78 -15.44 -4.54
C PRO A 16 9.84 -15.55 -3.33
N ALA A 17 8.55 -15.73 -3.58
CA ALA A 17 7.58 -15.95 -2.51
C ALA A 17 7.88 -17.27 -1.78
N LYS A 18 7.71 -17.30 -0.46
CA LYS A 18 7.88 -18.54 0.32
C LYS A 18 6.76 -19.53 -0.06
N LEU A 19 7.10 -20.83 -0.11
CA LEU A 19 6.16 -21.91 -0.46
C LEU A 19 4.82 -21.85 0.29
N PRO A 20 4.75 -21.58 1.61
CA PRO A 20 3.49 -21.57 2.34
C PRO A 20 2.54 -20.44 1.91
N SER A 21 3.06 -19.24 1.66
CA SER A 21 2.24 -18.11 1.18
C SER A 21 1.69 -18.37 -0.22
N ARG A 22 2.43 -19.13 -1.04
CA ARG A 22 2.00 -19.52 -2.38
C ARG A 22 0.93 -20.61 -2.31
N ALA A 23 1.09 -21.60 -1.44
CA ALA A 23 0.08 -22.64 -1.21
C ALA A 23 -1.23 -22.02 -0.68
N LEU A 24 -1.16 -21.09 0.26
CA LEU A 24 -2.33 -20.37 0.78
C LEU A 24 -3.03 -19.55 -0.32
N ALA A 25 -2.27 -18.82 -1.14
CA ALA A 25 -2.84 -18.07 -2.27
C ALA A 25 -3.56 -19.00 -3.26
N ILE A 26 -2.97 -20.17 -3.57
CA ILE A 26 -3.59 -21.19 -4.43
C ILE A 26 -4.86 -21.75 -3.77
N ALA A 27 -4.84 -22.03 -2.47
CA ALA A 27 -6.00 -22.55 -1.76
C ALA A 27 -7.17 -21.56 -1.77
N ILE A 28 -6.91 -20.26 -1.55
CA ILE A 28 -7.93 -19.21 -1.62
C ILE A 28 -8.46 -19.08 -3.06
N ASP A 29 -7.57 -19.02 -4.06
CA ASP A 29 -7.97 -18.95 -5.47
C ASP A 29 -8.85 -20.15 -5.85
N LEU A 30 -8.47 -21.35 -5.43
CA LEU A 30 -9.20 -22.59 -5.70
C LEU A 30 -10.57 -22.58 -5.01
N ALA A 31 -10.65 -22.17 -3.74
CA ALA A 31 -11.91 -22.05 -3.02
C ALA A 31 -12.88 -21.09 -3.70
N VAL A 32 -12.39 -19.93 -4.15
CA VAL A 32 -13.21 -18.96 -4.90
C VAL A 32 -13.70 -19.57 -6.22
N VAL A 33 -12.79 -20.15 -7.01
CA VAL A 33 -13.14 -20.72 -8.32
C VAL A 33 -14.13 -21.87 -8.16
N LEU A 34 -13.95 -22.75 -7.17
CA LEU A 34 -14.88 -23.85 -6.89
C LEU A 34 -16.25 -23.33 -6.42
N THR A 35 -16.28 -22.27 -5.61
CA THR A 35 -17.53 -21.64 -5.19
C THR A 35 -18.28 -21.07 -6.39
N VAL A 36 -17.59 -20.33 -7.26
CA VAL A 36 -18.18 -19.79 -8.50
C VAL A 36 -18.65 -20.93 -9.41
N PHE A 37 -17.84 -21.98 -9.57
CA PHE A 37 -18.20 -23.15 -10.35
C PHE A 37 -19.46 -23.83 -9.84
N MET A 38 -19.58 -24.03 -8.53
CA MET A 38 -20.79 -24.61 -7.92
C MET A 38 -22.02 -23.74 -8.13
N LEU A 39 -21.93 -22.43 -7.88
CA LEU A 39 -23.07 -21.51 -8.06
C LEU A 39 -23.53 -21.45 -9.52
N VAL A 40 -22.60 -21.34 -10.46
CA VAL A 40 -22.91 -21.34 -11.90
C VAL A 40 -23.51 -22.69 -12.30
N SER A 41 -22.93 -23.81 -11.85
CA SER A 41 -23.43 -25.15 -12.19
C SER A 41 -24.84 -25.40 -11.67
N ILE A 42 -25.16 -24.97 -10.44
CA ILE A 42 -26.51 -25.09 -9.88
C ILE A 42 -27.51 -24.24 -10.66
N GLY A 43 -27.17 -22.97 -10.94
CA GLY A 43 -28.05 -22.08 -11.71
C GLY A 43 -28.33 -22.63 -13.11
N LEU A 44 -27.29 -23.15 -13.77
CA LEU A 44 -27.41 -23.68 -15.12
C LEU A 44 -28.09 -25.05 -15.15
N ALA A 45 -27.93 -25.88 -14.12
CA ALA A 45 -28.67 -27.15 -14.00
C ALA A 45 -30.19 -26.92 -13.98
N VAL A 46 -30.66 -25.87 -13.29
CA VAL A 46 -32.07 -25.47 -13.30
C VAL A 46 -32.47 -24.88 -14.66
N ALA A 47 -31.66 -23.99 -15.21
CA ALA A 47 -31.96 -23.30 -16.48
C ALA A 47 -31.98 -24.24 -17.69
N THR A 48 -31.25 -25.37 -17.63
CA THR A 48 -31.11 -26.33 -18.73
C THR A 48 -32.01 -27.56 -18.60
N VAL A 49 -32.95 -27.58 -17.65
CA VAL A 49 -33.80 -28.76 -17.39
C VAL A 49 -34.63 -29.20 -18.59
N SER A 50 -34.97 -28.27 -19.49
CA SER A 50 -35.72 -28.52 -20.72
C SER A 50 -34.85 -28.89 -21.93
N LEU A 51 -33.52 -28.86 -21.79
CA LEU A 51 -32.61 -29.25 -22.85
C LEU A 51 -32.46 -30.77 -22.93
N ASP A 52 -32.10 -31.26 -24.10
CA ASP A 52 -31.74 -32.65 -24.30
C ASP A 52 -30.39 -32.98 -23.63
N GLU A 53 -30.12 -34.29 -23.47
CA GLU A 53 -28.93 -34.77 -22.77
C GLU A 53 -27.63 -34.24 -23.39
N ALA A 54 -27.57 -34.20 -24.72
CA ALA A 54 -26.39 -33.74 -25.45
C ALA A 54 -26.11 -32.26 -25.19
N ALA A 55 -27.12 -31.39 -25.23
CA ALA A 55 -26.92 -29.98 -24.94
C ALA A 55 -26.55 -29.74 -23.46
N ARG A 56 -27.15 -30.47 -22.51
CA ARG A 56 -26.74 -30.36 -21.09
C ARG A 56 -25.29 -30.78 -20.88
N ALA A 57 -24.86 -31.88 -21.51
CA ALA A 57 -23.47 -32.34 -21.44
C ALA A 57 -22.51 -31.30 -22.04
N ALA A 58 -22.85 -30.73 -23.20
CA ALA A 58 -22.06 -29.67 -23.82
C ALA A 58 -21.96 -28.43 -22.92
N VAL A 59 -23.07 -28.04 -22.29
CA VAL A 59 -23.10 -26.93 -21.32
C VAL A 59 -22.23 -27.23 -20.10
N ALA A 60 -22.31 -28.43 -19.53
CA ALA A 60 -21.50 -28.82 -18.37
C ALA A 60 -19.99 -28.78 -18.68
N VAL A 61 -19.58 -29.29 -19.85
CA VAL A 61 -18.19 -29.21 -20.32
C VAL A 61 -17.78 -27.74 -20.54
N GLY A 62 -18.66 -26.93 -21.13
CA GLY A 62 -18.44 -25.50 -21.33
C GLY A 62 -18.21 -24.76 -20.02
N VAL A 63 -19.06 -24.97 -19.01
CA VAL A 63 -18.89 -24.37 -17.67
C VAL A 63 -17.60 -24.83 -17.02
N PHE A 64 -17.29 -26.13 -17.09
CA PHE A 64 -16.05 -26.67 -16.56
C PHE A 64 -14.83 -25.95 -17.16
N LEU A 65 -14.74 -25.88 -18.49
CA LEU A 65 -13.61 -25.22 -19.17
C LEU A 65 -13.60 -23.71 -18.90
N LEU A 66 -14.73 -23.02 -19.03
CA LEU A 66 -14.77 -21.57 -18.89
C LEU A 66 -14.52 -21.10 -17.46
N VAL A 67 -15.01 -21.82 -16.45
CA VAL A 67 -14.87 -21.38 -15.05
C VAL A 67 -13.57 -21.88 -14.43
N LEU A 68 -13.26 -23.19 -14.54
CA LEU A 68 -12.07 -23.75 -13.88
C LEU A 68 -10.76 -23.43 -14.62
N VAL A 69 -10.82 -23.26 -15.94
CA VAL A 69 -9.63 -22.96 -16.76
C VAL A 69 -9.67 -21.51 -17.24
N GLY A 70 -10.74 -21.10 -17.93
CA GLY A 70 -10.89 -19.76 -18.49
C GLY A 70 -10.89 -18.66 -17.43
N GLY A 71 -11.58 -18.86 -16.32
CA GLY A 71 -11.73 -17.90 -15.22
C GLY A 71 -10.38 -17.46 -14.65
N PRO A 72 -9.55 -18.38 -14.12
CA PRO A 72 -8.21 -18.07 -13.63
C PRO A 72 -7.32 -17.38 -14.68
N ILE A 73 -7.37 -17.83 -15.95
CA ILE A 73 -6.59 -17.23 -17.04
C ILE A 73 -7.04 -15.79 -17.29
N ALA A 74 -8.34 -15.55 -17.37
CA ALA A 74 -8.91 -14.22 -17.58
C ALA A 74 -8.56 -13.29 -16.42
N VAL A 75 -8.73 -13.75 -15.17
CA VAL A 75 -8.37 -12.99 -13.97
C VAL A 75 -6.89 -12.63 -14.00
N GLU A 76 -5.98 -13.59 -14.17
CA GLU A 76 -4.54 -13.31 -14.17
C GLU A 76 -4.10 -12.42 -15.34
N THR A 77 -4.74 -12.54 -16.51
CA THR A 77 -4.45 -11.71 -17.68
C THR A 77 -4.88 -10.27 -17.45
N LEU A 78 -6.13 -10.06 -17.02
CA LEU A 78 -6.70 -8.72 -16.83
C LEU A 78 -6.08 -8.00 -15.63
N SER A 79 -5.72 -8.73 -14.58
CA SER A 79 -5.13 -8.17 -13.36
C SER A 79 -3.61 -8.06 -13.38
N HIS A 80 -2.97 -8.41 -14.50
CA HIS A 80 -1.52 -8.40 -14.66
C HIS A 80 -0.80 -9.26 -13.60
N GLY A 81 -1.36 -10.45 -13.31
CA GLY A 81 -0.77 -11.47 -12.45
C GLY A 81 -1.27 -11.47 -11.00
N ARG A 82 -2.40 -10.82 -10.72
CA ARG A 82 -2.99 -10.69 -9.38
C ARG A 82 -4.36 -11.38 -9.29
N SER A 83 -4.43 -12.55 -8.67
CA SER A 83 -5.71 -13.16 -8.30
C SER A 83 -6.08 -12.81 -6.86
N LEU A 84 -7.30 -13.12 -6.42
CA LEU A 84 -7.78 -12.77 -5.08
C LEU A 84 -6.90 -13.36 -3.97
N GLY A 85 -6.54 -14.65 -4.06
CA GLY A 85 -5.66 -15.28 -3.08
C GLY A 85 -4.24 -14.72 -3.11
N LYS A 86 -3.73 -14.37 -4.30
CA LYS A 86 -2.44 -13.70 -4.44
C LYS A 86 -2.48 -12.29 -3.83
N LEU A 87 -3.54 -11.52 -4.06
CA LEU A 87 -3.75 -10.21 -3.45
C LEU A 87 -3.79 -10.29 -1.92
N ALA A 88 -4.55 -11.24 -1.37
CA ALA A 88 -4.63 -11.48 0.08
C ALA A 88 -3.25 -11.82 0.69
N CYS A 89 -2.40 -12.52 -0.06
CA CYS A 89 -1.05 -12.89 0.37
C CYS A 89 0.04 -11.86 0.00
N GLY A 90 -0.31 -10.74 -0.66
CA GLY A 90 0.65 -9.75 -1.17
C GLY A 90 1.59 -10.33 -2.24
N LEU A 91 1.06 -11.16 -3.14
CA LEU A 91 1.80 -11.85 -4.19
C LEU A 91 1.36 -11.35 -5.56
N ARG A 92 2.28 -11.45 -6.53
CA ARG A 92 2.01 -11.16 -7.93
C ARG A 92 2.84 -12.07 -8.83
N VAL A 93 2.25 -12.50 -9.93
CA VAL A 93 2.96 -13.21 -11.01
C VAL A 93 3.61 -12.17 -11.93
N VAL A 94 4.91 -12.32 -12.17
CA VAL A 94 5.70 -11.52 -13.11
C VAL A 94 6.39 -12.42 -14.11
N ARG A 95 6.76 -11.86 -15.27
CA ARG A 95 7.62 -12.58 -16.23
C ARG A 95 9.03 -12.73 -15.68
N ASP A 96 9.80 -13.63 -16.28
CA ASP A 96 11.22 -13.80 -15.93
C ASP A 96 11.99 -12.47 -16.13
N ASP A 97 11.63 -11.64 -17.11
CA ASP A 97 12.19 -10.29 -17.30
C ASP A 97 11.67 -9.23 -16.31
N GLY A 98 10.91 -9.61 -15.28
CA GLY A 98 10.29 -8.70 -14.30
C GLY A 98 9.06 -7.92 -14.79
N GLY A 99 8.75 -7.96 -16.09
CA GLY A 99 7.59 -7.31 -16.68
C GLY A 99 6.24 -7.95 -16.29
N PRO A 100 5.10 -7.27 -16.58
CA PRO A 100 3.78 -7.81 -16.33
C PRO A 100 3.48 -9.05 -17.20
N ILE A 101 2.68 -9.96 -16.66
CA ILE A 101 2.22 -11.14 -17.40
C ILE A 101 1.35 -10.72 -18.59
N ARG A 102 1.41 -11.50 -19.68
CA ARG A 102 0.53 -11.37 -20.86
C ARG A 102 -0.33 -12.62 -20.99
N PHE A 103 -1.42 -12.54 -21.76
CA PHE A 103 -2.34 -13.65 -22.01
C PHE A 103 -1.65 -14.99 -22.30
N ARG A 104 -0.67 -15.03 -23.22
CA ARG A 104 0.05 -16.27 -23.57
C ARG A 104 0.67 -16.99 -22.36
N HIS A 105 1.22 -16.22 -21.42
CA HIS A 105 1.87 -16.79 -20.24
C HIS A 105 0.82 -17.30 -19.25
N ALA A 106 -0.27 -16.55 -19.06
CA ALA A 106 -1.40 -16.97 -18.24
C ALA A 106 -2.07 -18.24 -18.82
N LEU A 107 -2.19 -18.33 -20.15
CA LEU A 107 -2.74 -19.50 -20.85
C LEU A 107 -1.90 -20.75 -20.61
N VAL A 108 -0.58 -20.68 -20.85
CA VAL A 108 0.34 -21.83 -20.62
C VAL A 108 0.28 -22.26 -19.15
N ARG A 109 0.29 -21.29 -18.23
CA ARG A 109 0.22 -21.54 -16.79
C ARG A 109 -1.13 -22.14 -16.37
N GLY A 110 -2.23 -21.70 -16.97
CA GLY A 110 -3.58 -22.23 -16.73
C GLY A 110 -3.75 -23.64 -17.27
N ALA A 111 -3.27 -23.91 -18.47
CA ALA A 111 -3.28 -25.25 -19.08
C ALA A 111 -2.45 -26.24 -18.26
N MET A 112 -1.22 -25.88 -17.87
CA MET A 112 -0.41 -26.72 -16.98
C MET A 112 -1.03 -26.85 -15.59
N GLY A 113 -1.67 -25.78 -15.10
CA GLY A 113 -2.44 -25.77 -13.84
C GLY A 113 -3.54 -26.82 -13.81
N MET A 114 -4.21 -27.08 -14.93
CA MET A 114 -5.23 -28.13 -15.03
C MET A 114 -4.66 -29.51 -14.69
N VAL A 115 -3.45 -29.81 -15.19
CA VAL A 115 -2.79 -31.09 -14.94
C VAL A 115 -2.15 -31.13 -13.55
N GLU A 116 -1.36 -30.12 -13.20
CA GLU A 116 -0.52 -30.14 -11.99
C GLU A 116 -1.27 -29.75 -10.70
N LEU A 117 -2.37 -29.00 -10.79
CA LEU A 117 -3.18 -28.59 -9.62
C LEU A 117 -4.47 -29.40 -9.52
N LEU A 118 -5.26 -29.45 -10.59
CA LEU A 118 -6.56 -30.14 -10.55
C LEU A 118 -6.36 -31.65 -10.71
N GLY A 119 -5.61 -32.08 -11.73
CA GLY A 119 -5.40 -33.50 -12.02
C GLY A 119 -4.62 -34.27 -10.95
N THR A 120 -3.71 -33.62 -10.22
CA THR A 120 -2.88 -34.26 -9.18
C THR A 120 -3.11 -33.71 -7.77
N PHE A 121 -4.20 -32.96 -7.56
CA PHE A 121 -4.49 -32.28 -6.29
C PHE A 121 -3.30 -31.46 -5.75
N GLY A 122 -2.52 -30.85 -6.66
CA GLY A 122 -1.38 -29.99 -6.32
C GLY A 122 -0.10 -30.72 -5.92
N VAL A 123 -0.06 -32.06 -5.91
CA VAL A 123 1.15 -32.82 -5.55
C VAL A 123 2.30 -32.47 -6.49
N VAL A 124 2.08 -32.51 -7.80
CA VAL A 124 3.12 -32.17 -8.78
C VAL A 124 3.55 -30.71 -8.66
N ALA A 125 2.61 -29.80 -8.40
CA ALA A 125 2.91 -28.39 -8.17
C ALA A 125 3.78 -28.18 -6.91
N CYS A 126 3.55 -28.94 -5.85
CA CYS A 126 4.32 -28.88 -4.61
C CYS A 126 5.74 -29.44 -4.79
N VAL A 127 5.85 -30.61 -5.43
CA VAL A 127 7.15 -31.26 -5.68
C VAL A 127 8.01 -30.39 -6.58
N SER A 128 7.49 -29.97 -7.74
CA SER A 128 8.22 -29.10 -8.69
C SER A 128 8.66 -27.79 -8.04
N SER A 129 7.79 -27.18 -7.23
CA SER A 129 8.11 -25.96 -6.50
C SER A 129 9.15 -26.15 -5.40
N SER A 130 9.27 -27.34 -4.82
CA SER A 130 10.24 -27.64 -3.76
C SER A 130 11.64 -27.94 -4.32
N VAL A 131 11.70 -28.60 -5.49
CA VAL A 131 12.98 -28.90 -6.17
C VAL A 131 13.52 -27.73 -6.98
N SER A 132 12.66 -26.78 -7.37
CA SER A 132 13.08 -25.57 -8.08
C SER A 132 13.79 -24.60 -7.12
N GLU A 133 15.02 -24.20 -7.43
CA GLU A 133 15.77 -23.17 -6.70
C GLU A 133 15.00 -21.85 -6.54
N ARG A 134 14.19 -21.49 -7.54
CA ARG A 134 13.36 -20.28 -7.56
C ARG A 134 11.93 -20.49 -7.05
N GLY A 135 11.59 -21.66 -6.52
CA GLY A 135 10.24 -21.96 -6.04
C GLY A 135 9.15 -21.95 -7.13
N ARG A 136 9.50 -22.27 -8.37
CA ARG A 136 8.58 -22.27 -9.53
C ARG A 136 7.92 -23.63 -9.68
N ARG A 137 6.61 -23.69 -9.91
CA ARG A 137 5.95 -24.93 -10.35
C ARG A 137 6.14 -25.14 -11.86
N LEU A 138 5.82 -26.31 -12.39
CA LEU A 138 5.97 -26.61 -13.82
C LEU A 138 5.29 -25.55 -14.69
N GLY A 139 4.05 -25.18 -14.40
CA GLY A 139 3.34 -24.14 -15.15
C GLY A 139 4.05 -22.78 -15.16
N ASP A 140 4.76 -22.43 -14.08
CA ASP A 140 5.52 -21.17 -14.02
C ASP A 140 6.83 -21.27 -14.82
N VAL A 141 7.46 -22.44 -14.84
CA VAL A 141 8.67 -22.73 -15.63
C VAL A 141 8.36 -22.64 -17.12
N PHE A 142 7.35 -23.37 -17.59
CA PHE A 142 6.97 -23.37 -19.01
C PHE A 142 6.43 -22.01 -19.47
N ALA A 143 5.75 -21.28 -18.60
CA ALA A 143 5.24 -19.95 -18.93
C ALA A 143 6.31 -18.85 -18.84
N GLY A 144 7.54 -19.13 -18.40
CA GLY A 144 8.56 -18.09 -18.24
C GLY A 144 8.16 -17.03 -17.20
N THR A 145 7.51 -17.46 -16.10
CA THR A 145 7.02 -16.58 -15.03
C THR A 145 7.50 -17.00 -13.64
N LEU A 146 7.43 -16.05 -12.69
CA LEU A 146 7.75 -16.24 -11.29
C LEU A 146 6.71 -15.54 -10.41
N VAL A 147 6.36 -16.16 -9.28
CA VAL A 147 5.54 -15.53 -8.24
C VAL A 147 6.45 -14.79 -7.26
N VAL A 148 6.33 -13.48 -7.24
CA VAL A 148 7.10 -12.61 -6.35
C VAL A 148 6.19 -12.07 -5.25
N ARG A 149 6.79 -11.80 -4.09
CA ARG A 149 6.11 -11.03 -3.06
C ARG A 149 6.13 -9.57 -3.49
N GLU A 150 4.97 -9.09 -3.93
CA GLU A 150 4.78 -7.67 -4.09
C GLU A 150 4.85 -7.09 -2.68
N ARG A 151 5.79 -6.16 -2.43
CA ARG A 151 5.67 -5.33 -1.23
C ARG A 151 4.36 -4.59 -1.43
N VAL A 152 3.31 -5.06 -0.76
CA VAL A 152 2.09 -4.27 -0.55
C VAL A 152 2.64 -2.90 -0.18
N PRO A 153 2.43 -1.84 -0.99
CA PRO A 153 2.75 -0.49 -0.57
C PRO A 153 2.05 -0.40 0.76
N ALA A 154 2.80 -0.39 1.87
CA ALA A 154 2.24 -0.61 3.20
C ALA A 154 0.99 0.26 3.26
N GLY A 155 -0.19 -0.36 3.23
CA GLY A 155 -1.43 0.36 3.06
C GLY A 155 -1.51 1.26 4.27
N ARG A 156 -1.22 2.56 4.10
CA ARG A 156 -0.92 3.48 5.20
C ARG A 156 0.08 2.89 6.19
N GLY A 157 1.38 3.09 5.97
CA GLY A 157 2.37 2.87 7.04
C GLY A 157 1.82 3.47 8.34
N LEU A 158 1.76 2.66 9.42
CA LEU A 158 1.01 2.92 10.67
C LEU A 158 0.58 4.39 10.75
N ALA A 159 -0.71 4.65 10.51
CA ALA A 159 -1.22 6.01 10.36
C ALA A 159 -0.73 6.87 11.53
N VAL A 160 0.27 7.71 11.25
CA VAL A 160 0.71 8.74 12.18
C VAL A 160 -0.54 9.60 12.45
N PRO A 161 -0.86 9.91 13.71
CA PRO A 161 -2.03 10.71 14.03
C PRO A 161 -2.02 11.99 13.19
N PRO A 162 -3.14 12.34 12.54
CA PRO A 162 -3.19 13.54 11.72
C PRO A 162 -2.93 14.77 12.61
N PRO A 163 -2.14 15.75 12.15
CA PRO A 163 -1.95 16.98 12.91
C PRO A 163 -3.28 17.74 13.02
N PRO A 164 -3.42 18.61 14.04
CA PRO A 164 -4.57 19.50 14.15
C PRO A 164 -4.78 20.32 12.86
N PRO A 165 -6.03 20.52 12.37
CA PRO A 165 -6.28 21.13 11.07
C PRO A 165 -5.67 22.53 10.89
N TRP A 166 -5.64 23.33 11.96
CA TRP A 166 -5.09 24.69 11.96
C TRP A 166 -3.55 24.74 11.85
N LEU A 167 -2.88 23.59 12.00
CA LEU A 167 -1.43 23.46 12.02
C LEU A 167 -0.90 22.86 10.69
N VAL A 168 -1.79 22.32 9.86
CA VAL A 168 -1.49 21.81 8.51
C VAL A 168 -0.93 22.92 7.64
N GLY A 169 0.16 22.64 6.92
CA GLY A 169 0.78 23.59 5.96
C GLY A 169 1.58 24.74 6.59
N ARG A 170 1.60 24.86 7.92
CA ARG A 170 2.38 25.91 8.64
C ARG A 170 3.90 25.74 8.51
N PHE A 171 4.35 24.53 8.20
CA PHE A 171 5.78 24.19 8.06
C PHE A 171 6.20 23.97 6.59
N THR A 172 5.45 24.53 5.64
CA THR A 172 5.76 24.42 4.20
C THR A 172 7.11 25.01 3.81
N GLN A 173 7.60 26.01 4.54
CA GLN A 173 8.92 26.64 4.34
C GLN A 173 10.05 25.97 5.13
N LEU A 174 9.75 24.95 5.95
CA LEU A 174 10.74 24.30 6.80
C LEU A 174 11.72 23.48 5.95
N ASP A 175 13.03 23.66 6.16
CA ASP A 175 14.02 22.77 5.55
C ASP A 175 14.10 21.45 6.34
N LEU A 176 13.75 20.36 5.67
CA LEU A 176 13.69 19.02 6.23
C LEU A 176 14.92 18.18 5.85
N SER A 177 15.80 18.73 5.00
CA SER A 177 16.94 18.01 4.42
C SER A 177 18.05 17.77 5.44
N ALA A 178 18.15 18.63 6.46
CA ALA A 178 19.13 18.55 7.53
C ALA A 178 18.79 17.52 8.62
N VAL A 179 17.58 16.95 8.61
CA VAL A 179 17.11 16.04 9.66
C VAL A 179 17.56 14.60 9.38
N PRO A 180 18.34 13.95 10.28
CA PRO A 180 18.82 12.58 10.08
C PRO A 180 17.71 11.54 10.00
N ASP A 181 17.91 10.48 9.21
CA ASP A 181 16.94 9.39 9.06
C ASP A 181 16.62 8.65 10.36
N GLU A 182 17.59 8.54 11.28
CA GLU A 182 17.36 7.94 12.60
C GLU A 182 16.36 8.73 13.44
N LEU A 183 16.45 10.07 13.42
CA LEU A 183 15.53 10.95 14.14
C LEU A 183 14.12 10.83 13.55
N TRP A 184 14.00 10.73 12.23
CA TRP A 184 12.70 10.47 11.59
C TRP A 184 12.07 9.15 11.98
N LEU A 185 12.88 8.09 12.09
CA LEU A 185 12.42 6.79 12.57
C LEU A 185 11.96 6.87 14.03
N ALA A 186 12.72 7.55 14.90
CA ALA A 186 12.36 7.75 16.30
C ALA A 186 11.03 8.52 16.45
N VAL A 187 10.87 9.63 15.73
CA VAL A 187 9.62 10.41 15.70
C VAL A 187 8.45 9.56 15.23
N ARG A 188 8.62 8.79 14.15
CA ARG A 188 7.56 7.91 13.65
C ARG A 188 7.20 6.82 14.66
N GLN A 189 8.19 6.18 15.29
CA GLN A 189 7.96 5.16 16.31
C GLN A 189 7.18 5.73 17.49
N TYR A 190 7.58 6.90 18.00
CA TYR A 190 6.86 7.61 19.05
C TYR A 190 5.40 7.86 18.65
N LEU A 191 5.17 8.54 17.52
CA LEU A 191 3.81 8.92 17.10
C LEU A 191 2.90 7.70 16.87
N THR A 192 3.45 6.58 16.40
CA THR A 192 2.67 5.35 16.21
C THR A 192 2.31 4.63 17.52
N ARG A 193 3.04 4.88 18.60
CA ARG A 193 2.86 4.22 19.92
C ARG A 193 2.40 5.17 21.02
N MET A 194 2.23 6.46 20.73
CA MET A 194 1.98 7.48 21.77
C MET A 194 0.73 7.23 22.63
N HIS A 195 -0.28 6.54 22.10
CA HIS A 195 -1.51 6.16 22.81
C HIS A 195 -1.34 4.94 23.73
N GLN A 196 -0.20 4.25 23.67
CA GLN A 196 0.14 3.08 24.48
C GLN A 196 1.19 3.41 25.55
N LEU A 197 1.77 4.62 25.50
CA LEU A 197 2.74 5.09 26.48
C LEU A 197 2.01 5.73 27.66
N ASP A 198 2.59 5.60 28.84
CA ASP A 198 2.20 6.42 29.98
C ASP A 198 2.29 7.92 29.63
N ALA A 199 1.36 8.73 30.11
CA ALA A 199 1.23 10.13 29.72
C ALA A 199 2.49 10.96 30.05
N ALA A 200 3.12 10.73 31.20
CA ALA A 200 4.31 11.48 31.61
C ALA A 200 5.53 11.08 30.77
N VAL A 201 5.68 9.78 30.50
CA VAL A 201 6.75 9.25 29.66
C VAL A 201 6.58 9.72 28.21
N GLY A 202 5.36 9.65 27.69
CA GLY A 202 5.02 10.12 26.35
C GLY A 202 5.29 11.62 26.15
N TRP A 203 5.05 12.44 27.17
CA TRP A 203 5.37 13.87 27.16
C TRP A 203 6.88 14.13 27.09
N SER A 204 7.66 13.50 27.97
CA SER A 204 9.13 13.69 27.99
C SER A 204 9.82 13.25 26.69
N ILE A 205 9.35 12.16 26.07
CA ILE A 205 9.85 11.70 24.77
C ILE A 205 9.49 12.71 23.66
N ALA A 206 8.26 13.24 23.68
CA ALA A 206 7.84 14.24 22.70
C ALA A 206 8.68 15.51 22.79
N GLU A 207 8.93 16.01 24.01
CA GLU A 207 9.76 17.19 24.23
C GLU A 207 11.18 16.99 23.71
N ARG A 208 11.83 15.87 24.08
CA ARG A 208 13.19 15.56 23.62
C ARG A 208 13.26 15.47 22.09
N LEU A 209 12.36 14.71 21.46
CA LEU A 209 12.33 14.57 20.01
C LEU A 209 12.02 15.89 19.30
N SER A 210 11.18 16.74 19.90
CA SER A 210 10.90 18.07 19.36
C SER A 210 12.12 18.99 19.46
N ALA A 211 12.86 18.95 20.57
CA ALA A 211 14.08 19.73 20.75
C ALA A 211 15.17 19.30 19.74
N ASP A 212 15.35 18.00 19.54
CA ASP A 212 16.28 17.46 18.54
C ASP A 212 15.88 17.92 17.12
N LEU A 213 14.58 17.89 16.80
CA LEU A 213 14.08 18.36 15.51
C LEU A 213 14.27 19.86 15.32
N VAL A 214 14.09 20.66 16.38
CA VAL A 214 14.35 22.11 16.37
C VAL A 214 15.83 22.39 16.20
N ALA A 215 16.72 21.60 16.81
CA ALA A 215 18.16 21.76 16.64
C ALA A 215 18.60 21.53 15.18
N CYS A 216 17.95 20.60 14.47
CA CYS A 216 18.23 20.37 13.05
C CYS A 216 17.57 21.39 12.11
N THR A 217 16.36 21.87 12.43
CA THR A 217 15.53 22.67 11.50
C THR A 217 15.47 24.16 11.84
N GLY A 218 15.99 24.57 13.00
CA GLY A 218 16.02 25.95 13.49
C GLY A 218 14.66 26.55 13.82
N THR A 219 13.55 25.82 13.67
CA THR A 219 12.19 26.37 13.80
C THR A 219 11.47 25.78 15.00
N PRO A 220 11.27 26.57 16.09
CA PRO A 220 10.62 26.08 17.31
C PRO A 220 9.13 25.78 17.10
N ALA A 221 8.57 24.94 17.98
CA ALA A 221 7.13 24.73 18.05
C ALA A 221 6.42 26.06 18.41
N PRO A 222 5.29 26.41 17.75
CA PRO A 222 4.56 27.62 18.10
C PRO A 222 4.08 27.59 19.56
N GLN A 223 3.95 28.77 20.19
CA GLN A 223 3.51 28.86 21.58
C GLN A 223 2.10 28.29 21.75
N GLY A 224 1.90 27.47 22.80
CA GLY A 224 0.63 26.79 23.09
C GLY A 224 0.39 25.50 22.31
N VAL A 225 1.36 25.05 21.52
CA VAL A 225 1.26 23.80 20.74
C VAL A 225 1.97 22.66 21.46
N PRO A 226 1.28 21.53 21.77
CA PRO A 226 1.94 20.36 22.34
C PRO A 226 3.03 19.81 21.40
N ALA A 227 4.16 19.38 21.97
CA ALA A 227 5.29 18.84 21.21
C ALA A 227 4.89 17.71 20.25
N ALA A 228 4.00 16.82 20.68
CA ALA A 228 3.47 15.74 19.85
C ALA A 228 2.71 16.25 18.61
N ALA A 229 1.94 17.34 18.73
CA ALA A 229 1.20 17.94 17.62
C ALA A 229 2.13 18.64 16.62
N TYR A 230 3.20 19.26 17.11
CA TYR A 230 4.28 19.80 16.27
C TYR A 230 4.96 18.68 15.46
N LEU A 231 5.39 17.60 16.13
CA LEU A 231 6.01 16.45 15.47
C LEU A 231 5.11 15.82 14.39
N ALA A 232 3.82 15.63 14.71
CA ALA A 232 2.85 15.08 13.77
C ALA A 232 2.72 15.92 12.48
N ALA A 233 2.77 17.24 12.61
CA ALA A 233 2.66 18.11 11.45
C ALA A 233 3.93 18.21 10.61
N VAL A 234 5.10 18.20 11.23
CA VAL A 234 6.36 18.17 10.49
C VAL A 234 6.48 16.86 9.70
N VAL A 235 6.06 15.72 10.29
CA VAL A 235 5.95 14.43 9.57
C VAL A 235 4.93 14.50 8.43
N ASN A 236 3.76 15.10 8.67
CA ASN A 236 2.73 15.25 7.64
C ASN A 236 3.21 16.11 6.45
N GLU A 237 3.95 17.19 6.72
CA GLU A 237 4.56 18.02 5.69
C GLU A 237 5.60 17.23 4.88
N ARG A 238 6.47 16.46 5.54
CA ARG A 238 7.43 15.57 4.85
C ARG A 238 6.70 14.59 3.91
N GLN A 239 5.69 13.89 4.43
CA GLN A 239 4.91 12.93 3.66
C GLN A 239 4.23 13.59 2.45
N THR A 240 3.70 14.80 2.62
CA THR A 240 3.07 15.56 1.54
C THR A 240 4.08 15.91 0.44
N ARG A 241 5.32 16.28 0.81
CA ARG A 241 6.41 16.54 -0.15
C ARG A 241 6.86 15.28 -0.88
N ASP A 242 6.98 14.16 -0.17
CA ASP A 242 7.38 12.87 -0.75
C ASP A 242 6.34 12.37 -1.77
N VAL A 243 5.06 12.49 -1.45
CA VAL A 243 3.97 12.16 -2.39
C VAL A 243 4.04 13.04 -3.63
N ARG A 244 4.25 14.37 -3.47
CA ARG A 244 4.41 15.28 -4.61
C ARG A 244 5.61 14.93 -5.48
N ARG A 245 6.74 14.54 -4.89
CA ARG A 245 7.94 14.10 -5.63
C ARG A 245 7.68 12.84 -6.44
N VAL A 246 7.07 11.82 -5.84
CA VAL A 246 6.75 10.56 -6.52
C VAL A 246 5.76 10.79 -7.67
N VAL A 247 4.75 11.64 -7.47
CA VAL A 247 3.79 12.01 -8.53
C VAL A 247 4.49 12.78 -9.65
N ALA A 248 5.39 13.72 -9.34
CA ALA A 248 6.14 14.47 -10.35
C ALA A 248 7.06 13.55 -11.18
N THR A 249 7.78 12.63 -10.54
CA THR A 249 8.63 11.64 -11.23
C THR A 249 7.81 10.66 -12.07
N SER A 250 6.58 10.33 -11.65
CA SER A 250 5.68 9.44 -12.39
C SER A 250 4.93 10.15 -13.53
N GLY A 251 4.73 11.47 -13.44
CA GLY A 251 4.08 12.30 -14.46
C GLY A 251 5.03 12.88 -15.51
N GLY A 252 6.35 12.85 -15.26
CA GLY A 252 7.39 13.42 -16.13
C GLY A 252 7.67 12.66 -17.44
N GLY A 253 6.92 11.61 -17.76
CA GLY A 253 6.99 10.90 -19.05
C GLY A 253 6.23 11.57 -20.19
N ALA A 254 5.46 12.63 -19.93
CA ALA A 254 4.78 13.42 -20.94
C ALA A 254 5.56 14.73 -21.18
N GLN A 255 6.75 14.63 -21.80
CA GLN A 255 7.46 15.82 -22.24
C GLN A 255 6.72 16.45 -23.43
N LEU A 256 6.45 17.75 -23.29
CA LEU A 256 5.82 18.62 -24.28
C LEU A 256 6.52 18.53 -25.64
N TYR A 257 5.75 18.18 -26.67
CA TYR A 257 6.07 18.56 -28.04
C TYR A 257 5.76 20.05 -28.19
N THR A 258 6.78 20.88 -28.05
CA THR A 258 6.74 22.28 -28.51
C THR A 258 6.93 22.23 -30.02
N PRO A 259 5.94 22.60 -30.86
CA PRO A 259 6.13 22.62 -32.31
C PRO A 259 7.15 23.72 -32.61
N THR A 260 8.32 23.33 -33.08
CA THR A 260 9.32 24.22 -33.64
C THR A 260 8.74 24.82 -34.92
N GLY A 261 8.77 26.14 -35.01
CA GLY A 261 8.17 26.89 -36.12
C GLY A 261 8.72 26.48 -37.48
N HIS A 262 7.81 26.25 -38.44
CA HIS A 262 8.12 26.25 -39.87
C HIS A 262 7.75 27.60 -40.48
N PRO A 263 8.54 28.14 -41.42
CA PRO A 263 8.31 29.44 -42.03
C PRO A 263 7.07 29.43 -42.91
N GLN A 264 6.28 30.51 -42.82
CA GLN A 264 5.11 30.76 -43.65
C GLN A 264 5.51 30.92 -45.12
N GLN A 265 4.86 30.15 -45.99
CA GLN A 265 4.82 30.41 -47.42
C GLN A 265 3.48 31.10 -47.73
N GLU A 266 3.57 32.35 -48.18
CA GLU A 266 2.45 33.16 -48.66
C GLU A 266 1.71 32.46 -49.81
N LEU A 267 0.39 32.37 -49.71
CA LEU A 267 -0.49 32.38 -50.88
C LEU A 267 -1.81 33.06 -50.48
N GLY A 268 -1.96 34.31 -50.91
CA GLY A 268 -3.12 35.14 -50.58
C GLY A 268 -4.32 34.90 -51.49
N VAL A 269 -5.53 34.96 -50.93
CA VAL A 269 -6.76 35.38 -51.64
C VAL A 269 -7.74 36.06 -50.66
N ARG A 270 -7.87 37.38 -50.87
CA ARG A 270 -8.96 38.37 -50.67
C ARG A 270 -10.14 38.13 -49.69
N ASP A 271 -10.30 39.15 -48.84
CA ASP A 271 -11.52 39.89 -48.40
C ASP A 271 -12.90 39.26 -48.56
N THR A 272 -13.64 39.21 -47.44
CA THR A 272 -14.90 39.97 -47.25
C THR A 272 -15.37 39.93 -45.79
N ARG A 273 -15.80 41.09 -45.27
CA ARG A 273 -16.42 41.32 -43.96
C ARG A 273 -17.95 41.34 -44.12
N PRO A 274 -18.75 40.90 -43.14
CA PRO A 274 -19.55 41.84 -42.34
C PRO A 274 -19.69 41.43 -40.85
N THR A 275 -19.35 42.29 -39.88
CA THR A 275 -20.26 43.07 -39.01
C THR A 275 -21.38 42.30 -38.28
N GLY A 276 -21.33 42.31 -36.95
CA GLY A 276 -22.43 41.90 -36.07
C GLY A 276 -22.05 41.97 -34.59
N SER A 277 -22.27 43.13 -33.99
CA SER A 277 -22.08 43.46 -32.57
C SER A 277 -23.25 42.97 -31.70
N TYR A 278 -22.98 42.45 -30.50
CA TYR A 278 -23.92 42.56 -29.38
C TYR A 278 -23.20 42.57 -28.02
N ALA A 279 -23.56 43.54 -27.20
CA ALA A 279 -23.19 43.73 -25.79
C ALA A 279 -24.48 44.17 -25.03
N PRO A 280 -24.52 44.21 -23.68
CA PRO A 280 -25.53 43.53 -22.87
C PRO A 280 -26.60 44.46 -22.29
N ALA A 281 -27.68 43.88 -21.75
CA ALA A 281 -28.71 44.59 -20.99
C ALA A 281 -28.76 44.12 -19.53
N GLY A 282 -28.80 45.07 -18.60
CA GLY A 282 -28.87 44.85 -17.15
C GLY A 282 -30.20 45.23 -16.51
N THR A 283 -30.29 44.85 -15.23
CA THR A 283 -31.07 45.38 -14.10
C THR A 283 -32.59 45.47 -14.17
N HIS A 284 -33.29 44.96 -13.14
CA HIS A 284 -34.13 45.76 -12.24
C HIS A 284 -34.40 45.02 -10.91
N SER A 285 -34.63 45.82 -9.87
CA SER A 285 -34.72 45.52 -8.44
C SER A 285 -36.14 45.81 -7.95
N THR A 286 -36.67 45.04 -6.98
CA THR A 286 -37.64 45.52 -5.98
C THR A 286 -37.74 44.56 -4.78
N ALA A 287 -37.64 45.12 -3.56
CA ALA A 287 -38.17 44.57 -2.31
C ALA A 287 -39.60 45.12 -2.06
N PRO A 288 -40.38 44.68 -1.04
CA PRO A 288 -40.21 45.20 0.34
C PRO A 288 -40.60 44.27 1.53
N ALA A 289 -40.16 44.68 2.74
CA ALA A 289 -40.73 44.65 4.12
C ALA A 289 -41.61 43.47 4.61
N GLY A 290 -41.57 42.92 5.83
CA GLY A 290 -41.28 43.37 7.22
C GLY A 290 -42.36 42.67 8.11
N THR A 291 -42.13 42.08 9.29
CA THR A 291 -42.12 42.73 10.62
C THR A 291 -41.93 41.73 11.79
N HIS A 292 -41.24 42.20 12.85
CA HIS A 292 -41.38 42.00 14.33
C HIS A 292 -41.47 40.59 14.96
N GLY A 293 -40.91 40.26 16.13
CA GLY A 293 -40.19 40.97 17.22
C GLY A 293 -39.83 39.92 18.31
N ALA A 294 -38.65 39.99 18.95
CA ALA A 294 -38.37 40.61 20.25
C ALA A 294 -38.35 39.62 21.45
N GLY A 295 -37.29 39.68 22.28
CA GLY A 295 -37.21 39.02 23.59
C GLY A 295 -35.79 38.69 24.05
N GLY A 296 -35.15 39.61 24.78
CA GLY A 296 -33.74 39.57 25.22
C GLY A 296 -33.44 38.79 26.53
N PRO A 297 -32.25 39.01 27.14
CA PRO A 297 -31.46 38.02 27.87
C PRO A 297 -31.44 38.18 29.41
N VAL A 298 -30.95 37.16 30.14
CA VAL A 298 -30.60 37.24 31.58
C VAL A 298 -29.35 36.39 31.89
N GLY A 299 -28.37 36.97 32.59
CA GLY A 299 -27.23 36.31 33.23
C GLY A 299 -27.36 36.27 34.77
N PRO A 300 -26.27 36.24 35.56
CA PRO A 300 -25.61 35.03 36.08
C PRO A 300 -25.69 34.91 37.63
N ALA A 301 -25.34 33.74 38.20
CA ALA A 301 -25.01 33.60 39.63
C ALA A 301 -24.16 32.34 39.90
N GLY A 302 -23.14 32.45 40.75
CA GLY A 302 -22.26 31.36 41.19
C GLY A 302 -22.48 30.95 42.65
N THR A 303 -21.66 30.01 43.15
CA THR A 303 -21.13 29.86 44.52
C THR A 303 -20.32 28.57 44.63
N GLY A 304 -19.19 28.61 45.36
CA GLY A 304 -18.21 27.52 45.55
C GLY A 304 -18.57 26.52 46.68
N PRO A 305 -17.61 26.15 47.55
CA PRO A 305 -16.67 25.04 47.34
C PRO A 305 -16.76 23.97 48.45
N SER A 306 -16.05 22.84 48.31
CA SER A 306 -15.66 22.04 49.49
C SER A 306 -14.27 21.41 49.32
N SER A 307 -13.52 21.49 50.42
CA SER A 307 -12.10 21.23 50.61
C SER A 307 -11.92 20.05 51.59
N ALA A 308 -10.66 19.70 51.84
CA ALA A 308 -10.11 18.83 52.91
C ALA A 308 -10.15 17.31 52.62
N ALA A 309 -9.13 16.50 52.93
CA ALA A 309 -7.81 16.68 53.54
C ALA A 309 -6.98 15.38 53.33
N GLY A 310 -5.65 15.46 53.32
CA GLY A 310 -4.75 14.30 53.52
C GLY A 310 -4.65 13.93 55.02
N PRO A 311 -3.53 13.38 55.55
CA PRO A 311 -2.41 12.62 54.95
C PRO A 311 -2.08 11.32 55.77
N ALA A 312 -1.12 10.49 55.32
CA ALA A 312 -0.15 9.72 56.17
C ALA A 312 0.64 8.67 55.35
N GLY A 313 1.97 8.72 55.37
CA GLY A 313 2.86 7.55 55.15
C GLY A 313 3.17 6.87 56.50
N PRO A 314 4.32 6.20 56.70
CA PRO A 314 5.23 5.47 55.79
C PRO A 314 5.48 4.00 56.27
N ALA A 315 6.30 3.20 55.58
CA ALA A 315 7.33 2.29 56.16
C ALA A 315 7.80 1.17 55.20
N ASP A 316 9.11 1.21 54.91
CA ASP A 316 10.12 0.14 55.00
C ASP A 316 9.85 -1.32 54.58
N SER A 317 10.69 -1.83 53.68
CA SER A 317 11.60 -2.99 53.88
C SER A 317 12.26 -3.35 52.53
N THR A 318 13.54 -3.04 52.33
CA THR A 318 14.71 -3.93 52.52
C THR A 318 14.63 -5.28 51.79
N GLY A 319 15.61 -5.53 50.89
CA GLY A 319 15.77 -6.85 50.27
C GLY A 319 16.66 -6.91 49.02
N SER A 320 17.89 -6.44 49.11
CA SER A 320 18.97 -6.70 48.14
C SER A 320 19.63 -8.06 48.43
N VAL A 321 19.77 -8.96 47.45
CA VAL A 321 20.93 -9.88 47.32
C VAL A 321 21.19 -10.17 45.84
N ASP A 322 22.49 -10.10 45.51
CA ASP A 322 23.19 -10.08 44.22
C ASP A 322 23.28 -11.40 43.43
N PRO A 323 23.79 -11.33 42.17
CA PRO A 323 23.97 -12.46 41.25
C PRO A 323 25.36 -13.12 41.34
N ALA A 324 25.43 -14.41 41.02
CA ALA A 324 26.65 -15.17 40.73
C ALA A 324 26.30 -16.21 39.65
N GLY A 325 27.08 -16.55 38.63
CA GLY A 325 28.43 -16.25 38.14
C GLY A 325 28.68 -17.21 36.95
N PRO A 326 29.66 -16.96 36.05
CA PRO A 326 29.78 -17.64 34.76
C PRO A 326 30.77 -18.84 34.78
N GLY A 327 30.66 -19.77 33.82
CA GLY A 327 31.72 -20.77 33.60
C GLY A 327 31.50 -21.77 32.45
N GLY A 328 32.53 -21.93 31.61
CA GLY A 328 32.82 -23.13 30.79
C GLY A 328 32.59 -22.98 29.28
N SER A 329 33.53 -22.46 28.47
CA SER A 329 34.68 -23.15 27.82
C SER A 329 34.33 -24.33 26.88
N GLY A 330 34.70 -24.22 25.60
CA GLY A 330 34.69 -25.38 24.68
C GLY A 330 34.57 -25.09 23.17
N ALA A 331 35.63 -24.59 22.53
CA ALA A 331 35.97 -24.77 21.11
C ALA A 331 37.51 -24.81 21.03
N PRO A 332 38.20 -25.53 20.11
CA PRO A 332 37.88 -25.58 18.67
C PRO A 332 38.14 -26.95 17.98
N ALA A 333 37.62 -27.13 16.76
CA ALA A 333 38.18 -28.09 15.80
C ALA A 333 37.96 -27.62 14.37
N THR A 334 39.02 -27.05 13.79
CA THR A 334 39.17 -26.75 12.37
C THR A 334 39.54 -28.04 11.63
N LYS A 335 38.81 -28.39 10.58
CA LYS A 335 39.30 -29.30 9.53
C LYS A 335 39.04 -28.66 8.18
N GLY A 336 40.14 -28.34 7.51
CA GLY A 336 40.16 -27.83 6.16
C GLY A 336 39.76 -28.90 5.14
N PHE A 337 39.23 -28.43 4.02
CA PHE A 337 39.07 -29.20 2.81
C PHE A 337 39.49 -28.30 1.64
N ALA A 338 40.53 -28.71 0.93
CA ALA A 338 40.99 -28.10 -0.31
C ALA A 338 40.26 -28.77 -1.51
N PRO A 339 40.01 -28.05 -2.62
CA PRO A 339 39.41 -28.62 -3.81
C PRO A 339 40.46 -29.29 -4.74
N PRO A 340 40.07 -30.28 -5.56
CA PRO A 340 40.95 -30.84 -6.58
C PRO A 340 41.00 -29.97 -7.85
N ALA A 341 42.09 -30.16 -8.59
CA ALA A 341 42.53 -29.45 -9.80
C ALA A 341 41.61 -29.59 -11.02
#